data_AF-A0A640W634-F1
#
_entry.id   AF-A0A640W634-F1
#
_cell.length_a   1.000
_cell.length_b   1.000
_cell.length_c   1.000
_cell.angle_alpha   90.00
_cell.angle_beta   90.00
_cell.angle_gamma   90.00
#
_symmetry.space_group_name_H-M   'P 1'
#
loop_
_entity.id
_entity.type
_entity.pdbx_description
1 polymer ?
#
loop_
_entity_poly.entity_id
_entity_poly.type
_entity_poly.pdbx_seq_one_letter_code
_entity_poly.pdbx_strand_id
1 'polypeptide(L)'
;MRLKEVISKLEEIKNKGFVPSLRHGSTGIGYTFETLFGVEENNIPIPDIGGRVEIKTIRKDSQSLITLFTFNRGVWQVKQKEFVSKYGYVDEKGRIALKNTIFYGRSISQGLSLELDEKANVIHLVDVNTNDIIATWDIYVIVGKFMSKLSRLLVVFADRKREDGKEFFHYNEAYLLIDPSARNFIKAFKEALIGIDIRMHIKENGAVRNRGTAFRIKEKDLIHLYEDKRRLI
;
A
#
# COMPACT_ATOMS: atom_id res chain seq x y z
N MET A 1 22.62 -6.68 -12.21
CA MET A 1 23.22 -5.36 -11.96
C MET A 1 23.84 -5.34 -10.57
N ARG A 2 25.09 -4.90 -10.43
CA ARG A 2 25.76 -4.72 -9.13
C ARG A 2 25.32 -3.40 -8.50
N LEU A 3 25.45 -3.25 -7.17
CA LEU A 3 25.02 -2.04 -6.47
C LEU A 3 25.71 -0.76 -6.99
N LYS A 4 27.00 -0.84 -7.36
CA LYS A 4 27.72 0.31 -7.93
C LYS A 4 27.13 0.77 -9.26
N GLU A 5 26.70 -0.17 -10.10
CA GLU A 5 26.04 0.13 -11.38
C GLU A 5 24.66 0.76 -11.15
N VAL A 6 23.90 0.26 -10.17
CA VAL A 6 22.61 0.84 -9.76
C VAL A 6 22.79 2.31 -9.34
N ILE A 7 23.74 2.59 -8.46
CA ILE A 7 24.02 3.97 -8.00
C ILE A 7 24.46 4.86 -9.17
N SER A 8 25.35 4.36 -10.04
CA SER A 8 25.80 5.12 -11.22
C SER A 8 24.65 5.49 -12.14
N LYS A 9 23.70 4.57 -12.40
CA LYS A 9 22.51 4.85 -13.19
C LYS A 9 21.56 5.83 -12.50
N LEU A 10 21.35 5.69 -11.19
CA LEU A 10 20.53 6.61 -10.42
C LEU A 10 21.06 8.05 -10.49
N GLU A 11 22.37 8.23 -10.34
CA GLU A 11 23.02 9.54 -10.47
C GLU A 11 22.91 10.09 -11.90
N GLU A 12 23.08 9.25 -12.93
CA GLU A 12 22.86 9.67 -14.32
C GLU A 12 21.44 10.19 -14.53
N ILE A 13 20.43 9.45 -14.05
CA ILE A 13 19.01 9.84 -14.16
C ILE A 13 18.73 11.14 -13.38
N LYS A 14 19.26 11.27 -12.16
CA LYS A 14 19.12 12.47 -11.34
C LYS A 14 19.70 13.71 -12.03
N ASN A 15 20.84 13.56 -12.70
CA ASN A 15 21.52 14.63 -13.41
C ASN A 15 20.80 15.07 -14.71
N LYS A 16 19.86 14.27 -15.24
CA LYS A 16 19.00 14.68 -16.36
C LYS A 16 17.97 15.75 -15.96
N GLY A 17 17.76 16.00 -14.67
CA GLY A 17 16.77 16.95 -14.20
C GLY A 17 15.33 16.48 -14.50
N PHE A 18 14.47 17.39 -14.94
CA PHE A 18 13.10 17.05 -15.31
C PHE A 18 13.03 16.40 -16.69
N VAL A 19 12.59 15.15 -16.75
CA VAL A 19 12.33 14.41 -17.98
C VAL A 19 10.84 14.31 -18.26
N PRO A 20 10.38 14.35 -19.53
CA PRO A 20 8.97 14.18 -19.86
C PRO A 20 8.51 12.76 -19.58
N SER A 21 7.27 12.61 -19.12
CA SER A 21 6.63 11.30 -18.97
C SER A 21 6.49 10.61 -20.32
N LEU A 22 6.88 9.34 -20.40
CA LEU A 22 6.75 8.51 -21.60
C LEU A 22 5.38 7.83 -21.72
N ARG A 23 4.53 7.91 -20.68
CA ARG A 23 3.20 7.32 -20.65
C ARG A 23 2.22 8.22 -19.87
N HIS A 24 0.98 8.31 -20.33
CA HIS A 24 -0.05 9.08 -19.63
C HIS A 24 -0.57 8.34 -18.40
N GLY A 25 -0.96 9.10 -17.37
CA GLY A 25 -1.63 8.57 -16.18
C GLY A 25 -0.69 8.16 -15.05
N SER A 26 -1.23 7.43 -14.07
CA SER A 26 -0.54 7.11 -12.82
C SER A 26 0.73 6.29 -13.03
N THR A 27 0.73 5.39 -14.02
CA THR A 27 1.85 4.50 -14.35
C THR A 27 2.99 5.18 -15.11
N GLY A 28 2.81 6.45 -15.52
CA GLY A 28 3.82 7.21 -16.28
C GLY A 28 5.17 7.33 -15.58
N ILE A 29 5.16 7.52 -14.25
CA ILE A 29 6.38 7.65 -13.45
C ILE A 29 7.22 6.37 -13.44
N GLY A 30 6.59 5.20 -13.26
CA GLY A 30 7.29 3.91 -13.23
C GLY A 30 7.86 3.59 -14.58
N TYR A 31 7.00 3.63 -15.60
CA TYR A 31 7.39 3.34 -16.98
C TYR A 31 8.52 4.22 -17.49
N THR A 32 8.48 5.52 -17.17
CA THR A 32 9.54 6.47 -17.56
C THR A 32 10.85 6.14 -16.86
N PHE A 33 10.82 5.85 -15.57
CA PHE A 33 12.02 5.47 -14.82
C PHE A 33 12.62 4.15 -15.31
N GLU A 34 11.80 3.10 -15.48
CA GLU A 34 12.23 1.79 -15.95
C GLU A 34 12.92 1.88 -17.33
N THR A 35 12.33 2.67 -18.24
CA THR A 35 12.92 2.95 -19.55
C THR A 35 14.30 3.61 -19.41
N LEU A 36 14.43 4.64 -18.56
CA LEU A 36 15.71 5.33 -18.34
C LEU A 36 16.73 4.45 -17.60
N PHE A 37 16.27 3.59 -16.71
CA PHE A 37 17.10 2.67 -15.93
C PHE A 37 17.54 1.45 -16.76
N GLY A 38 16.93 1.24 -17.94
CA GLY A 38 17.22 0.14 -18.85
C GLY A 38 16.70 -1.19 -18.34
N VAL A 39 15.49 -1.20 -17.78
CA VAL A 39 14.74 -2.42 -17.42
C VAL A 39 13.70 -2.64 -18.51
N GLU A 40 13.76 -3.80 -19.16
CA GLU A 40 12.76 -4.18 -20.16
C GLU A 40 11.47 -4.64 -19.46
N GLU A 41 10.33 -4.14 -19.93
CA GLU A 41 9.00 -4.53 -19.45
C GLU A 41 8.82 -6.05 -19.69
N ASN A 42 8.75 -6.84 -18.63
CA ASN A 42 8.40 -8.25 -18.71
C ASN A 42 7.19 -8.54 -17.81
N ASN A 43 6.27 -9.38 -18.30
CA ASN A 43 5.04 -9.73 -17.58
C ASN A 43 5.25 -10.86 -16.55
N ILE A 44 6.50 -11.15 -16.18
CA ILE A 44 6.83 -12.24 -15.27
C ILE A 44 6.81 -11.66 -13.85
N PRO A 45 6.18 -12.33 -12.86
CA PRO A 45 6.12 -11.84 -11.49
C PRO A 45 7.44 -12.11 -10.74
N ILE A 46 8.55 -11.59 -11.28
CA ILE A 46 9.88 -11.64 -10.70
C ILE A 46 10.37 -10.22 -10.43
N PRO A 47 11.13 -9.99 -9.33
CA PRO A 47 11.64 -8.65 -9.06
C PRO A 47 12.59 -8.15 -10.16
N ASP A 48 12.53 -6.85 -10.46
CA ASP A 48 13.16 -6.24 -11.64
C ASP A 48 14.68 -6.43 -11.69
N ILE A 49 15.38 -6.12 -10.59
CA ILE A 49 16.85 -6.14 -10.58
C ILE A 49 17.31 -7.54 -10.20
N GLY A 50 17.65 -8.33 -11.23
CA GLY A 50 18.24 -9.65 -11.09
C GLY A 50 17.35 -10.67 -10.36
N GLY A 51 16.02 -10.50 -10.43
CA GLY A 51 15.06 -11.39 -9.77
C GLY A 51 15.01 -11.25 -8.25
N ARG A 52 15.58 -10.18 -7.68
CA ARG A 52 15.76 -10.03 -6.22
C ARG A 52 15.33 -8.70 -5.62
N VAL A 53 15.28 -7.61 -6.39
CA VAL A 53 14.90 -6.28 -5.91
C VAL A 53 13.85 -5.71 -6.85
N GLU A 54 12.72 -5.34 -6.27
CA GLU A 54 11.59 -4.71 -6.96
C GLU A 54 11.82 -3.19 -7.01
N ILE A 55 11.53 -2.55 -8.15
CA ILE A 55 11.63 -1.11 -8.32
C ILE A 55 10.27 -0.48 -8.04
N LYS A 56 10.27 0.62 -7.31
CA LYS A 56 9.05 1.37 -7.04
C LYS A 56 9.28 2.86 -7.08
N THR A 57 8.64 3.53 -8.04
CA THR A 57 8.73 4.98 -8.18
C THR A 57 7.58 5.71 -7.49
N ILE A 58 7.88 6.82 -6.84
CA ILE A 58 6.94 7.58 -6.00
C ILE A 58 6.98 9.05 -6.36
N ARG A 59 5.82 9.65 -6.64
CA ARG A 59 5.69 11.11 -6.70
C ARG A 59 5.71 11.67 -5.27
N LYS A 60 6.64 12.57 -4.94
CA LYS A 60 6.81 13.10 -3.57
C LYS A 60 5.58 13.83 -3.02
N ASP A 61 4.83 14.49 -3.90
CA ASP A 61 3.59 15.22 -3.57
C ASP A 61 2.35 14.30 -3.42
N SER A 62 2.46 13.01 -3.79
CA SER A 62 1.34 12.07 -3.75
C SER A 62 0.81 11.86 -2.33
N GLN A 63 -0.48 12.08 -2.16
CA GLN A 63 -1.24 11.69 -0.96
C GLN A 63 -2.00 10.37 -1.15
N SER A 64 -1.82 9.71 -2.29
CA SER A 64 -2.57 8.51 -2.66
C SER A 64 -2.18 7.32 -1.79
N LEU A 65 -3.20 6.58 -1.34
CA LEU A 65 -3.04 5.30 -0.67
C LEU A 65 -2.85 4.18 -1.68
N ILE A 66 -1.76 3.43 -1.55
CA ILE A 66 -1.54 2.17 -2.25
C ILE A 66 -2.04 0.99 -1.40
N THR A 67 -2.35 -0.13 -2.04
CA THR A 67 -2.63 -1.39 -1.34
C THR A 67 -1.33 -2.17 -1.18
N LEU A 68 -0.92 -2.45 0.05
CA LEU A 68 0.23 -3.31 0.35
C LEU A 68 -0.10 -4.77 0.00
N PHE A 69 -1.23 -5.25 0.50
CA PHE A 69 -1.76 -6.58 0.22
C PHE A 69 -3.24 -6.66 0.60
N THR A 70 -3.88 -7.77 0.24
CA THR A 70 -5.25 -8.10 0.62
C THR A 70 -5.29 -9.38 1.45
N PHE A 71 -6.09 -9.40 2.52
CA PHE A 71 -6.20 -10.58 3.39
C PHE A 71 -7.56 -10.69 4.08
N ASN A 72 -8.15 -11.89 4.01
CA ASN A 72 -9.52 -12.17 4.48
C ASN A 72 -9.72 -13.52 5.18
N ARG A 73 -8.77 -14.46 5.06
CA ARG A 73 -9.03 -15.86 5.41
C ARG A 73 -9.04 -16.01 6.93
N GLY A 74 -10.17 -16.47 7.49
CA GLY A 74 -10.30 -16.78 8.93
C GLY A 74 -10.40 -15.57 9.86
N VAL A 75 -10.61 -14.35 9.31
CA VAL A 75 -10.52 -13.11 10.12
C VAL A 75 -11.86 -12.69 10.74
N TRP A 76 -12.99 -13.05 10.12
CA TRP A 76 -14.32 -12.56 10.50
C TRP A 76 -14.92 -13.41 11.62
N GLN A 77 -15.32 -12.76 12.71
CA GLN A 77 -15.98 -13.39 13.87
C GLN A 77 -17.51 -13.40 13.74
N VAL A 78 -18.03 -12.62 12.80
CA VAL A 78 -19.46 -12.52 12.48
C VAL A 78 -19.72 -12.87 11.02
N LYS A 79 -20.97 -13.21 10.68
CA LYS A 79 -21.33 -13.45 9.28
C LYS A 79 -21.22 -12.15 8.48
N GLN A 80 -20.46 -12.17 7.38
CA GLN A 80 -20.23 -10.98 6.56
C GLN A 80 -21.52 -10.35 6.03
N LYS A 81 -22.58 -11.14 5.79
CA LYS A 81 -23.88 -10.62 5.34
C LYS A 81 -24.53 -9.76 6.42
N GLU A 82 -24.58 -10.27 7.65
CA GLU A 82 -25.12 -9.54 8.81
C GLU A 82 -24.28 -8.29 9.08
N PHE A 83 -22.96 -8.39 9.00
CA PHE A 83 -22.04 -7.26 9.13
C PHE A 83 -22.33 -6.15 8.10
N VAL A 84 -22.38 -6.46 6.81
CA VAL A 84 -22.64 -5.43 5.77
C VAL A 84 -24.07 -4.90 5.86
N SER A 85 -25.05 -5.71 6.26
CA SER A 85 -26.41 -5.25 6.50
C SER A 85 -26.52 -4.29 7.70
N LYS A 86 -25.76 -4.52 8.78
CA LYS A 86 -25.78 -3.69 9.99
C LYS A 86 -25.03 -2.37 9.81
N TYR A 87 -23.80 -2.42 9.28
CA TYR A 87 -22.91 -1.25 9.24
C TYR A 87 -22.81 -0.60 7.86
N GLY A 88 -23.37 -1.22 6.82
CA GLY A 88 -23.31 -0.70 5.46
C GLY A 88 -24.23 0.50 5.23
N TYR A 89 -24.02 1.15 4.08
CA TYR A 89 -24.81 2.24 3.56
C TYR A 89 -25.17 1.97 2.10
N VAL A 90 -26.19 2.65 1.58
CA VAL A 90 -26.55 2.56 0.17
C VAL A 90 -25.52 3.32 -0.66
N ASP A 91 -24.79 2.63 -1.54
CA ASP A 91 -23.82 3.26 -2.44
C ASP A 91 -24.49 3.91 -3.67
N GLU A 92 -23.71 4.63 -4.47
CA GLU A 92 -24.16 5.30 -5.70
C GLU A 92 -24.86 4.36 -6.71
N LYS A 93 -24.70 3.05 -6.56
CA LYS A 93 -25.35 2.03 -7.40
C LYS A 93 -26.56 1.40 -6.73
N GLY A 94 -27.06 1.97 -5.64
CA GLY A 94 -28.22 1.48 -4.90
C GLY A 94 -27.98 0.22 -4.07
N ARG A 95 -26.72 -0.17 -3.83
CA ARG A 95 -26.39 -1.43 -3.11
C ARG A 95 -26.02 -1.12 -1.67
N ILE A 96 -26.42 -2.00 -0.74
CA ILE A 96 -25.88 -1.97 0.62
C ILE A 96 -24.40 -2.35 0.57
N ALA A 97 -23.53 -1.41 0.92
CA ALA A 97 -22.09 -1.53 0.82
C ALA A 97 -21.40 -0.99 2.07
N LEU A 98 -20.20 -1.52 2.34
CA LEU A 98 -19.29 -0.95 3.32
C LEU A 98 -17.92 -0.81 2.65
N LYS A 99 -17.56 0.45 2.34
CA LYS A 99 -16.34 0.81 1.61
C LYS A 99 -15.62 1.93 2.37
N ASN A 100 -14.93 1.56 3.43
CA ASN A 100 -14.27 2.49 4.33
C ASN A 100 -12.84 2.05 4.59
N THR A 101 -11.91 3.00 4.50
CA THR A 101 -10.56 2.86 5.05
C THR A 101 -10.57 3.40 6.47
N ILE A 102 -10.28 2.53 7.44
CA ILE A 102 -10.25 2.83 8.86
C ILE A 102 -8.80 2.96 9.29
N PHE A 103 -8.47 4.00 10.05
CA PHE A 103 -7.14 4.23 10.60
C PHE A 103 -7.19 4.09 12.12
N TYR A 104 -6.08 3.64 12.71
CA TYR A 104 -5.97 3.50 14.16
C TYR A 104 -6.23 4.85 14.87
N GLY A 105 -6.87 4.77 16.04
CA GLY A 105 -7.25 5.95 16.83
C GLY A 105 -8.40 6.77 16.25
N ARG A 106 -9.09 6.28 15.22
CA ARG A 106 -10.25 6.94 14.59
C ARG A 106 -11.42 5.98 14.42
N SER A 107 -12.60 6.39 14.87
CA SER A 107 -13.85 5.73 14.53
C SER A 107 -14.43 6.29 13.22
N ILE A 108 -15.10 5.44 12.45
CA ILE A 108 -15.89 5.86 11.29
C ILE A 108 -17.35 6.09 11.67
N SER A 109 -18.11 6.81 10.84
CA SER A 109 -19.52 7.12 11.11
C SER A 109 -20.43 5.89 11.22
N GLN A 110 -19.97 4.74 10.73
CA GLN A 110 -20.64 3.45 10.89
C GLN A 110 -20.48 2.85 12.30
N GLY A 111 -19.81 3.54 13.24
CA GLY A 111 -19.62 3.05 14.60
C GLY A 111 -18.58 1.92 14.68
N LEU A 112 -17.59 1.93 13.79
CA LEU A 112 -16.51 0.94 13.77
C LEU A 112 -15.17 1.62 14.07
N SER A 113 -14.30 0.93 14.79
CA SER A 113 -12.93 1.39 15.04
C SER A 113 -11.93 0.23 15.03
N LEU A 114 -10.64 0.57 15.02
CA LEU A 114 -9.56 -0.41 15.11
C LEU A 114 -8.89 -0.37 16.47
N GLU A 115 -8.69 -1.55 17.05
CA GLU A 115 -7.96 -1.74 18.29
C GLU A 115 -6.74 -2.63 18.08
N LEU A 116 -5.68 -2.39 18.85
CA LEU A 116 -4.44 -3.16 18.82
C LEU A 116 -4.29 -3.89 20.15
N ASP A 117 -4.24 -5.22 20.11
CA ASP A 117 -3.76 -6.02 21.23
C ASP A 117 -2.29 -6.35 21.01
N GLU A 118 -1.42 -5.60 21.68
CA GLU A 118 0.04 -5.78 21.59
C GLU A 118 0.52 -7.08 22.21
N LYS A 119 -0.19 -7.62 23.20
CA LYS A 119 0.21 -8.88 23.86
C LYS A 119 -0.05 -10.06 22.94
N ALA A 120 -1.20 -10.06 22.27
CA ALA A 120 -1.58 -11.10 21.32
C ALA A 120 -1.06 -10.85 19.89
N ASN A 121 -0.49 -9.69 19.59
CA ASN A 121 -0.07 -9.27 18.24
C ASN A 121 -1.21 -9.34 17.22
N VAL A 122 -2.39 -8.86 17.60
CA VAL A 122 -3.57 -8.83 16.73
C VAL A 122 -4.16 -7.43 16.62
N ILE A 123 -4.77 -7.16 15.47
CA ILE A 123 -5.61 -5.98 15.26
C ILE A 123 -7.06 -6.44 15.23
N HIS A 124 -7.91 -5.77 16.00
CA HIS A 124 -9.35 -5.99 16.01
C HIS A 124 -10.08 -4.88 15.25
N LEU A 125 -11.14 -5.26 14.54
CA LEU A 125 -12.22 -4.34 14.16
C LEU A 125 -13.32 -4.50 15.18
N VAL A 126 -13.74 -3.41 15.82
CA VAL A 126 -14.73 -3.43 16.91
C VAL A 126 -15.92 -2.52 16.61
N ASP A 127 -17.10 -2.90 17.10
CA ASP A 127 -18.24 -1.98 17.26
C ASP A 127 -17.96 -1.08 18.47
N VAL A 128 -17.96 0.23 18.27
CA VAL A 128 -17.63 1.20 19.34
C VAL A 128 -18.69 1.28 20.44
N ASN A 129 -19.91 0.80 20.19
CA ASN A 129 -21.01 0.90 21.15
C ASN A 129 -21.11 -0.37 22.02
N THR A 130 -20.84 -1.53 21.44
CA THR A 130 -20.96 -2.83 22.14
C THR A 130 -19.62 -3.42 22.55
N ASN A 131 -18.51 -2.92 22.00
CA ASN A 131 -17.17 -3.51 22.08
C ASN A 131 -17.09 -4.93 21.49
N ASP A 132 -18.04 -5.32 20.64
CA ASP A 132 -17.99 -6.61 19.97
C ASP A 132 -16.85 -6.66 18.96
N ILE A 133 -16.03 -7.72 19.03
CA ILE A 133 -14.99 -7.99 18.04
C ILE A 133 -15.65 -8.55 16.77
N ILE A 134 -15.57 -7.77 15.69
CA ILE A 134 -16.13 -8.10 14.38
C ILE A 134 -15.15 -8.93 13.54
N ALA A 135 -13.87 -8.53 13.57
CA ALA A 135 -12.81 -9.20 12.85
C ALA A 135 -11.49 -9.09 13.61
N THR A 136 -10.62 -10.07 13.41
CA THR A 136 -9.30 -10.14 14.04
C THR A 136 -8.26 -10.50 12.98
N TRP A 137 -7.18 -9.74 12.92
CA TRP A 137 -6.05 -10.02 12.05
C TRP A 137 -4.77 -10.21 12.86
N ASP A 138 -4.12 -11.36 12.67
CA ASP A 138 -2.77 -11.62 13.18
C ASP A 138 -1.71 -10.81 12.42
N ILE A 139 -0.91 -10.06 13.16
CA ILE A 139 0.08 -9.14 12.61
C ILE A 139 1.22 -9.91 11.92
N TYR A 140 1.65 -11.05 12.45
CA TYR A 140 2.70 -11.85 11.81
C TYR A 140 2.23 -12.44 10.48
N VAL A 141 0.97 -12.88 10.39
CA VAL A 141 0.37 -13.35 9.13
C VAL A 141 0.27 -12.21 8.10
N ILE A 142 -0.15 -11.02 8.55
CA ILE A 142 -0.17 -9.79 7.75
C ILE A 142 1.22 -9.47 7.20
N VAL A 143 2.21 -9.38 8.08
CA VAL A 143 3.59 -8.99 7.74
C VAL A 143 4.23 -10.04 6.85
N GLY A 144 4.03 -11.33 7.12
CA GLY A 144 4.52 -12.41 6.27
C GLY A 144 4.03 -12.34 4.83
N LYS A 145 2.76 -11.93 4.62
CA LYS A 145 2.20 -11.68 3.27
C LYS A 145 2.83 -10.49 2.56
N PHE A 146 3.21 -9.47 3.31
CA PHE A 146 3.91 -8.31 2.78
C PHE A 146 5.36 -8.68 2.40
N MET A 147 6.07 -9.36 3.29
CA MET A 147 7.44 -9.84 3.09
C MET A 147 7.57 -10.75 1.86
N SER A 148 6.59 -11.63 1.60
CA SER A 148 6.66 -12.55 0.45
C SER A 148 6.64 -11.84 -0.91
N LYS A 149 6.24 -10.57 -0.96
CA LYS A 149 6.13 -9.78 -2.19
C LYS A 149 7.14 -8.64 -2.28
N LEU A 150 7.47 -8.04 -1.14
CA LEU A 150 8.19 -6.76 -1.09
C LEU A 150 9.32 -6.85 -0.04
N SER A 151 10.09 -7.95 -0.04
CA SER A 151 11.21 -8.11 0.89
C SER A 151 12.36 -7.12 0.62
N ARG A 152 12.57 -6.75 -0.65
CA ARG A 152 13.62 -5.83 -1.07
C ARG A 152 13.10 -4.88 -2.15
N LEU A 153 13.16 -3.58 -1.86
CA LEU A 153 12.70 -2.53 -2.78
C LEU A 153 13.81 -1.53 -3.08
N LEU A 154 13.98 -1.20 -4.34
CA LEU A 154 14.58 0.06 -4.77
C LEU A 154 13.43 1.07 -4.89
N VAL A 155 13.28 1.92 -3.89
CA VAL A 155 12.29 3.00 -3.91
C VAL A 155 12.93 4.26 -4.46
N VAL A 156 12.34 4.85 -5.48
CA VAL A 156 12.82 6.06 -6.14
C VAL A 156 11.77 7.15 -6.06
N PHE A 157 12.12 8.27 -5.47
CA PHE A 157 11.24 9.43 -5.33
C PHE A 157 11.54 10.45 -6.43
N ALA A 158 10.46 11.01 -6.98
CA ALA A 158 10.53 12.05 -7.98
C ALA A 158 9.72 13.28 -7.58
N ASP A 159 10.31 14.44 -7.80
CA ASP A 159 9.55 15.69 -7.91
C ASP A 159 8.82 15.72 -9.25
N ARG A 160 7.67 16.38 -9.26
CA ARG A 160 6.80 16.46 -10.43
C ARG A 160 6.51 17.91 -10.79
N LYS A 161 6.50 18.21 -12.08
CA LYS A 161 5.86 19.41 -12.64
C LYS A 161 4.95 19.06 -13.82
N ARG A 162 4.09 20.01 -14.20
CA ARG A 162 3.29 19.94 -15.43
C ARG A 162 3.53 21.18 -16.27
N GLU A 163 3.84 20.98 -17.54
CA GLU A 163 4.05 22.04 -18.54
C GLU A 163 3.33 21.61 -19.82
N ASP A 164 2.52 22.50 -20.41
CA ASP A 164 1.75 22.25 -21.64
C ASP A 164 0.95 20.94 -21.65
N GLY A 165 0.32 20.61 -20.51
CA GLY A 165 -0.46 19.38 -20.35
C GLY A 165 0.36 18.09 -20.25
N LYS A 166 1.70 18.17 -20.29
CA LYS A 166 2.62 17.04 -20.11
C LYS A 166 3.17 17.00 -18.69
N GLU A 167 3.25 15.80 -18.13
CA GLU A 167 3.85 15.55 -16.81
C GLU A 167 5.35 15.34 -16.98
N PHE A 168 6.15 15.94 -16.10
CA PHE A 168 7.61 15.78 -16.06
C PHE A 168 8.04 15.30 -14.67
N PHE A 169 9.09 14.50 -14.61
CA PHE A 169 9.62 13.93 -13.38
C PHE A 169 11.09 14.25 -13.20
N HIS A 170 11.49 14.59 -11.98
CA HIS A 170 12.90 14.65 -11.58
C HIS A 170 13.15 13.61 -10.49
N TYR A 171 13.71 12.46 -10.87
CA TYR A 171 14.05 11.37 -9.95
C TYR A 171 15.32 11.72 -9.17
N ASN A 172 15.18 12.13 -7.92
CA ASN A 172 16.26 12.82 -7.21
C ASN A 172 16.58 12.27 -5.83
N GLU A 173 15.91 11.20 -5.42
CA GLU A 173 16.11 10.56 -4.14
C GLU A 173 15.78 9.07 -4.27
N ALA A 174 16.63 8.19 -3.74
CA ALA A 174 16.39 6.76 -3.82
C ALA A 174 16.93 6.03 -2.59
N TYR A 175 16.23 4.95 -2.22
CA TYR A 175 16.60 4.08 -1.11
C TYR A 175 16.52 2.63 -1.54
N LEU A 176 17.50 1.84 -1.10
CA LEU A 176 17.36 0.40 -1.01
C LEU A 176 16.76 0.07 0.36
N LEU A 177 15.55 -0.47 0.35
CA LEU A 177 14.81 -0.91 1.53
C LEU A 177 14.86 -2.44 1.62
N ILE A 178 15.20 -2.96 2.79
CA ILE A 178 15.36 -4.40 3.02
C ILE A 178 14.65 -4.82 4.30
N ASP A 179 14.02 -5.99 4.24
CA ASP A 179 13.40 -6.71 5.35
C ASP A 179 12.36 -5.89 6.12
N PRO A 180 11.10 -5.88 5.64
CA PRO A 180 10.03 -5.28 6.41
C PRO A 180 9.72 -6.10 7.66
N SER A 181 9.33 -5.41 8.73
CA SER A 181 9.17 -6.05 10.04
C SER A 181 7.83 -5.77 10.72
N ALA A 182 7.43 -6.70 11.59
CA ALA A 182 6.25 -6.55 12.42
C ALA A 182 6.37 -5.37 13.38
N ARG A 183 7.57 -5.11 13.93
CA ARG A 183 7.83 -3.96 14.80
C ARG A 183 7.55 -2.64 14.09
N ASN A 184 8.09 -2.47 12.89
CA ASN A 184 7.89 -1.25 12.10
C ASN A 184 6.44 -1.14 11.59
N PHE A 185 5.81 -2.27 11.26
CA PHE A 185 4.38 -2.30 10.93
C PHE A 185 3.51 -1.83 12.11
N ILE A 186 3.74 -2.34 13.33
CA ILE A 186 3.01 -1.93 14.54
C ILE A 186 3.21 -0.44 14.79
N LYS A 187 4.46 0.05 14.69
CA LYS A 187 4.75 1.49 14.84
C LYS A 187 3.97 2.33 13.84
N ALA A 188 4.05 1.99 12.55
CA ALA A 188 3.35 2.71 11.49
C ALA A 188 1.82 2.62 11.63
N PHE A 189 1.29 1.50 12.14
CA PHE A 189 -0.12 1.33 12.46
C PHE A 189 -0.56 2.28 13.58
N LYS A 190 0.20 2.33 14.69
CA LYS A 190 -0.06 3.23 15.83
C LYS A 190 0.03 4.71 15.44
N GLU A 191 0.92 5.04 14.50
CA GLU A 191 1.05 6.39 13.91
C GLU A 191 -0.03 6.70 12.86
N ALA A 192 -1.03 5.82 12.67
CA ALA A 192 -2.11 5.96 11.70
C ALA A 192 -1.63 6.12 10.24
N LEU A 193 -0.46 5.56 9.90
CA LEU A 193 0.04 5.51 8.52
C LEU A 193 -0.61 4.36 7.73
N ILE A 194 -0.95 3.27 8.42
CA ILE A 194 -1.60 2.10 7.82
C ILE A 194 -3.10 2.16 8.07
N GLY A 195 -3.88 2.11 6.98
CA GLY A 195 -5.33 1.99 7.00
C GLY A 195 -5.80 0.59 6.60
N ILE A 196 -6.88 0.13 7.23
CA ILE A 196 -7.57 -1.12 6.90
C ILE A 196 -8.82 -0.77 6.09
N ASP A 197 -8.83 -1.18 4.82
CA ASP A 197 -9.86 -0.83 3.83
C ASP A 197 -10.83 -2.00 3.65
N ILE A 198 -12.01 -1.84 4.23
CA ILE A 198 -13.15 -2.76 4.07
C ILE A 198 -13.79 -2.48 2.72
N ARG A 199 -14.02 -3.53 1.92
CA ARG A 199 -14.51 -3.38 0.53
C ARG A 199 -15.56 -4.43 0.19
N MET A 200 -16.73 -4.28 0.81
CA MET A 200 -17.84 -5.22 0.68
C MET A 200 -19.10 -4.56 0.13
N HIS A 201 -19.93 -5.36 -0.53
CA HIS A 201 -21.32 -5.01 -0.83
C HIS A 201 -22.18 -6.27 -0.97
N ILE A 202 -23.48 -6.09 -0.79
CA ILE A 202 -24.48 -7.09 -1.12
C ILE A 202 -24.79 -6.99 -2.62
N LYS A 203 -24.74 -8.11 -3.33
CA LYS A 203 -25.15 -8.23 -4.73
C LYS A 203 -26.67 -8.27 -4.83
N GLU A 204 -27.21 -8.06 -6.03
CA GLU A 204 -28.64 -8.18 -6.32
C GLU A 204 -29.23 -9.53 -5.89
N ASN A 205 -28.48 -10.62 -6.06
CA ASN A 205 -28.90 -11.96 -5.62
C ASN A 205 -28.77 -12.21 -4.11
N GLY A 206 -28.51 -11.17 -3.31
CA GLY A 206 -28.39 -11.24 -1.85
C GLY A 206 -27.09 -11.85 -1.32
N ALA A 207 -26.14 -12.23 -2.20
CA ALA A 207 -24.83 -12.74 -1.80
C ALA A 207 -23.85 -11.59 -1.51
N VAL A 208 -22.92 -11.82 -0.56
CA VAL A 208 -21.88 -10.82 -0.24
C VAL A 208 -20.74 -10.90 -1.24
N ARG A 209 -20.40 -9.75 -1.84
CA ARG A 209 -19.16 -9.57 -2.60
C ARG A 209 -18.13 -8.88 -1.71
N ASN A 210 -17.22 -9.67 -1.17
CA ASN A 210 -16.03 -9.19 -0.47
C ASN A 210 -14.82 -9.18 -1.42
N ARG A 211 -14.22 -8.00 -1.66
CA ARG A 211 -13.05 -7.84 -2.56
C ARG A 211 -11.71 -8.10 -1.88
N GLY A 212 -11.68 -8.54 -0.63
CA GLY A 212 -10.47 -8.48 0.20
C GLY A 212 -10.48 -7.25 1.09
N THR A 213 -10.25 -7.43 2.39
CA THR A 213 -9.76 -6.35 3.25
C THR A 213 -8.35 -5.98 2.77
N ALA A 214 -8.16 -4.72 2.39
CA ALA A 214 -6.87 -4.21 1.92
C ALA A 214 -6.15 -3.47 3.03
N PHE A 215 -4.86 -3.71 3.19
CA PHE A 215 -4.00 -2.92 4.05
C PHE A 215 -3.34 -1.86 3.18
N ARG A 216 -3.58 -0.59 3.53
CA ARG A 216 -3.23 0.54 2.69
C ARG A 216 -2.33 1.50 3.42
N ILE A 217 -1.41 2.12 2.70
CA ILE A 217 -0.48 3.12 3.23
C ILE A 217 -0.30 4.19 2.17
N LYS A 218 0.07 5.42 2.56
CA LYS A 218 0.52 6.38 1.56
C LYS A 218 1.82 5.86 0.96
N GLU A 219 1.94 6.04 -0.33
CA GLU A 219 3.06 5.49 -1.07
C GLU A 219 4.42 5.91 -0.49
N LYS A 220 4.58 7.19 -0.16
CA LYS A 220 5.80 7.75 0.45
C LYS A 220 6.12 7.17 1.84
N ASP A 221 5.12 6.73 2.58
CA ASP A 221 5.27 6.24 3.95
C ASP A 221 5.71 4.76 3.98
N LEU A 222 5.79 4.10 2.81
CA LEU A 222 6.27 2.73 2.66
C LEU A 222 7.65 2.51 3.27
N ILE A 223 8.51 3.54 3.22
CA ILE A 223 9.84 3.54 3.83
C ILE A 223 9.79 3.26 5.34
N HIS A 224 8.70 3.59 6.03
CA HIS A 224 8.57 3.37 7.47
C HIS A 224 8.39 1.91 7.86
N LEU A 225 8.10 1.01 6.91
CA LEU A 225 7.85 -0.41 7.18
C LEU A 225 9.11 -1.29 7.21
N TYR A 226 10.26 -0.78 6.78
CA TYR A 226 11.50 -1.53 6.58
C TYR A 226 12.50 -1.30 7.71
N GLU A 227 13.22 -2.35 8.10
CA GLU A 227 14.31 -2.26 9.08
C GLU A 227 15.52 -1.55 8.49
N ASP A 228 16.01 -2.05 7.34
CA ASP A 228 17.20 -1.55 6.70
C ASP A 228 16.86 -0.55 5.60
N LYS A 229 17.39 0.67 5.74
CA LYS A 229 17.17 1.77 4.81
C LYS A 229 18.50 2.36 4.39
N ARG A 230 18.94 2.03 3.19
CA ARG A 230 20.17 2.57 2.62
C ARG A 230 19.83 3.62 1.58
N ARG A 231 20.14 4.88 1.87
CA ARG A 231 20.07 5.95 0.88
C ARG A 231 21.11 5.72 -0.22
N LEU A 232 20.69 5.89 -1.48
CA LEU A 232 21.54 5.72 -2.65
C LEU A 232 21.85 7.04 -3.35
N ILE A 233 20.87 7.96 -3.44
CA ILE A 233 20.99 9.32 -4.00
C ILE A 233 20.11 10.35 -3.27
#